data_AF-A0A923E315-F1
#
_entry.id   AF-A0A923E315-F1
#
_cell.length_a   1.000
_cell.length_b   1.000
_cell.length_c   1.000
_cell.angle_alpha   90.00
_cell.angle_beta   90.00
_cell.angle_gamma   90.00
#
_symmetry.space_group_name_H-M   'P 1'
#
loop_
_entity.id
_entity.type
_entity.pdbx_description
1 polymer ?
#
loop_
_entity_poly.entity_id
_entity_poly.type
_entity_poly.pdbx_seq_one_letter_code
_entity_poly.pdbx_strand_id
1 'polypeptide(L)'
;MWIDEKPPTVDVAEWARSDRISSEEFEGYNHVEDLPPRMIGGTPAYGHTYIDSTKDTPVRVWDWLVGRPDGVWRINAISTSTSPDMPVDVALVINTITWTPTTTTPQSSTPPPTH
;
A
#
# COMPACT_ATOMS: atom_id res chain seq x y z
N MET A 1 -23.36 23.76 -16.15
CA MET A 1 -23.07 23.23 -14.81
C MET A 1 -21.91 22.28 -14.98
N TRP A 2 -20.69 22.72 -14.67
CA TRP A 2 -19.51 21.86 -14.69
C TRP A 2 -19.53 21.08 -13.39
N ILE A 3 -19.54 19.75 -13.46
CA ILE A 3 -19.30 18.93 -12.29
C ILE A 3 -17.78 19.01 -12.08
N ASP A 4 -17.35 19.70 -11.03
CA ASP A 4 -16.04 19.45 -10.42
C ASP A 4 -16.10 18.01 -9.89
N GLU A 5 -15.89 17.03 -10.78
CA GLU A 5 -15.54 15.68 -10.36
C GLU A 5 -14.15 15.82 -9.73
N LYS A 6 -14.11 16.12 -8.44
CA LYS A 6 -12.96 15.77 -7.62
C LYS A 6 -12.66 14.31 -7.96
N PRO A 7 -11.43 13.98 -8.39
CA PRO A 7 -11.07 12.59 -8.60
C PRO A 7 -11.43 11.85 -7.31
N PRO A 8 -12.03 10.64 -7.40
CA PRO A 8 -12.46 9.91 -6.22
C PRO A 8 -11.25 9.76 -5.29
N THR A 9 -11.28 10.46 -4.15
CA THR A 9 -10.25 10.32 -3.13
C THR A 9 -10.52 8.99 -2.46
N VAL A 10 -9.71 7.99 -2.79
CA VAL A 10 -9.76 6.69 -2.14
C VAL A 10 -9.36 6.86 -0.68
N ASP A 11 -10.25 6.50 0.24
CA ASP A 11 -9.89 6.38 1.66
C ASP A 11 -9.05 5.11 1.82
N VAL A 12 -7.72 5.29 1.84
CA VAL A 12 -6.78 4.18 1.95
C VAL A 12 -6.86 3.49 3.31
N ALA A 13 -7.28 4.18 4.37
CA ALA A 13 -7.49 3.54 5.66
C ALA A 13 -8.72 2.64 5.63
N GLU A 14 -9.80 3.06 4.98
CA GLU A 14 -10.98 2.21 4.76
C GLU A 14 -10.63 1.00 3.87
N TRP A 15 -9.89 1.21 2.78
CA TRP A 15 -9.46 0.10 1.92
C TRP A 15 -8.58 -0.89 2.71
N ALA A 16 -7.60 -0.42 3.49
CA ALA A 16 -6.77 -1.30 4.30
C ALA A 16 -7.60 -2.14 5.28
N ARG A 17 -8.65 -1.57 5.89
CA ARG A 17 -9.58 -2.34 6.74
C ARG A 17 -10.33 -3.41 5.93
N SER A 18 -10.79 -3.09 4.73
CA SER A 18 -11.47 -4.06 3.87
C SER A 18 -10.53 -5.17 3.40
N ASP A 19 -9.28 -4.86 3.07
CA ASP A 19 -8.27 -5.85 2.64
C ASP A 19 -7.90 -6.79 3.79
N ARG A 20 -7.82 -6.25 5.02
CA ARG A 20 -7.67 -7.06 6.24
C ARG A 20 -8.84 -8.01 6.45
N ILE A 21 -10.10 -7.54 6.34
CA ILE A 21 -11.29 -8.39 6.46
C ILE A 21 -11.27 -9.49 5.40
N SER A 22 -10.96 -9.16 4.15
CA SER A 22 -10.80 -10.16 3.09
C SER A 22 -9.70 -11.18 3.39
N SER A 23 -8.63 -10.75 4.09
CA SER A 23 -7.55 -11.65 4.51
C SER A 23 -7.99 -12.57 5.65
N GLU A 24 -8.86 -12.10 6.56
CA GLU A 24 -9.47 -12.92 7.62
C GLU A 24 -10.41 -13.99 7.05
N GLU A 25 -11.11 -13.68 5.96
CA GLU A 25 -12.06 -14.59 5.31
C GLU A 25 -11.39 -15.62 4.40
N PHE A 26 -10.14 -15.38 4.00
CA PHE A 26 -9.42 -16.25 3.06
C PHE A 26 -8.84 -17.48 3.78
N GLU A 27 -9.32 -18.68 3.44
CA GLU A 27 -8.96 -19.95 4.09
C GLU A 27 -7.44 -20.25 4.12
N GLY A 28 -6.67 -19.68 3.20
CA GLY A 28 -5.22 -19.86 3.14
C GLY A 28 -4.41 -18.97 4.09
N TYR A 29 -5.04 -17.97 4.72
CA TYR A 29 -4.38 -17.00 5.60
C TYR A 29 -4.77 -17.22 7.05
N ASN A 30 -3.78 -17.09 7.93
CA ASN A 30 -3.94 -17.32 9.37
C ASN A 30 -3.26 -16.19 10.16
N HIS A 31 -3.62 -16.03 11.44
CA HIS A 31 -3.01 -15.04 12.33
C HIS A 31 -3.02 -13.62 11.74
N VAL A 32 -4.18 -13.21 11.24
CA VAL A 32 -4.39 -11.87 10.68
C VAL A 32 -4.44 -10.86 11.83
N GLU A 33 -3.55 -9.86 11.81
CA GLU A 33 -3.41 -8.87 12.88
C GLU A 33 -3.15 -7.48 12.28
N ASP A 34 -3.72 -6.43 12.87
CA ASP A 34 -3.46 -5.06 12.47
C ASP A 34 -2.01 -4.66 12.72
N LEU A 35 -1.40 -3.95 11.76
CA LEU A 35 -0.11 -3.34 11.97
C LEU A 35 -0.25 -1.97 12.61
N PRO A 36 0.68 -1.57 13.49
CA PRO A 36 0.66 -0.25 14.06
C PRO A 36 0.75 0.81 12.96
N PRO A 37 0.07 1.96 13.11
CA PRO A 37 0.17 3.07 12.17
C PRO A 37 1.64 3.45 11.92
N ARG A 38 2.01 3.64 10.66
CA ARG A 38 3.38 4.04 10.29
C ARG A 38 3.39 5.02 9.13
N MET A 39 4.56 5.63 8.93
CA MET A 39 4.84 6.47 7.77
C MET A 39 5.78 5.72 6.82
N ILE A 40 5.53 5.80 5.51
CA ILE A 40 6.43 5.31 4.47
C ILE A 40 6.64 6.43 3.45
N GLY A 41 7.89 6.89 3.30
CA GLY A 41 8.23 8.02 2.43
C GLY A 41 7.48 9.32 2.77
N GLY A 42 7.14 9.54 4.04
CA GLY A 42 6.40 10.73 4.49
C GLY A 42 4.88 10.64 4.28
N THR A 43 4.35 9.50 3.84
CA THR A 43 2.92 9.26 3.66
C THR A 43 2.40 8.26 4.68
N PRO A 44 1.20 8.46 5.27
CA PRO A 44 0.58 7.45 6.14
C PRO A 44 0.40 6.12 5.41
N ALA A 45 0.77 5.04 6.10
CA ALA A 45 0.65 3.67 5.62
C ALA A 45 -0.20 2.86 6.59
N TYR A 46 -1.15 2.10 6.04
CA TYR A 46 -2.11 1.30 6.79
C TYR A 46 -2.03 -0.14 6.30
N GLY A 47 -2.14 -1.11 7.20
CA GLY A 47 -2.20 -2.49 6.79
C GLY A 47 -2.13 -3.46 7.95
N HIS A 48 -1.90 -4.72 7.62
CA HIS A 48 -2.01 -5.85 8.51
C HIS A 48 -0.93 -6.89 8.19
N THR A 49 -0.79 -7.86 9.07
CA THR A 49 0.10 -9.00 8.89
C THR A 49 -0.69 -10.29 8.98
N TYR A 50 -0.21 -11.32 8.28
CA TYR A 50 -0.82 -12.64 8.26
C TYR A 50 0.22 -13.70 7.90
N ILE A 51 -0.08 -14.96 8.21
CA ILE A 51 0.67 -16.13 7.74
C ILE A 51 -0.03 -16.67 6.49
N ASP A 52 0.69 -16.70 5.37
CA ASP A 52 0.22 -17.33 4.14
C ASP A 52 0.61 -18.81 4.12
N SER A 53 -0.38 -19.68 4.25
CA SER A 53 -0.23 -21.14 4.27
C SER A 53 -0.49 -21.78 2.90
N THR A 54 -0.75 -20.98 1.86
CA THR A 54 -0.93 -21.47 0.48
C THR A 54 0.41 -21.78 -0.20
N LYS A 55 1.52 -21.31 0.38
CA LYS A 55 2.87 -21.55 -0.12
C LYS A 55 3.39 -22.91 0.31
N ASP A 56 4.35 -23.46 -0.45
CA ASP A 56 5.03 -24.72 -0.13
C ASP A 56 5.63 -24.74 1.29
N THR A 57 6.07 -23.57 1.76
CA THR A 57 6.45 -23.32 3.16
C THR A 57 5.70 -22.09 3.65
N PRO A 58 5.01 -22.16 4.81
CA PRO A 58 4.29 -21.01 5.35
C PRO A 58 5.20 -19.79 5.52
N VAL A 59 4.71 -18.62 5.11
CA VAL A 59 5.45 -17.36 5.21
C VAL A 59 4.67 -16.33 6.02
N ARG A 60 5.37 -15.48 6.77
CA ARG A 60 4.78 -14.27 7.35
C ARG A 60 4.81 -13.15 6.30
N VAL A 61 3.68 -12.50 6.10
CA VAL A 61 3.55 -11.31 5.25
C VAL A 61 3.20 -10.12 6.12
N TRP A 62 3.91 -9.01 5.95
CA TRP A 62 3.50 -7.70 6.43
C TRP A 62 3.16 -6.85 5.22
N ASP A 63 1.96 -6.32 5.19
CA ASP A 63 1.41 -5.66 4.03
C ASP A 63 0.94 -4.25 4.40
N TRP A 64 1.25 -3.27 3.55
CA TRP A 64 0.83 -1.87 3.74
C TRP A 64 0.30 -1.28 2.45
N LEU A 65 -0.77 -0.51 2.57
CA LEU A 65 -1.28 0.39 1.56
C LEU A 65 -0.87 1.84 1.86
N VAL A 66 -0.45 2.55 0.83
CA VAL A 66 0.00 3.95 0.87
C VAL A 66 -0.74 4.75 -0.20
N GLY A 67 -1.49 5.77 0.21
CA GLY A 67 -2.23 6.65 -0.70
C GLY A 67 -1.41 7.85 -1.13
N ARG A 68 -1.21 8.03 -2.44
CA ARG A 68 -0.46 9.14 -3.02
C ARG A 68 -1.25 9.84 -4.13
N PRO A 69 -0.86 11.07 -4.54
CA PRO A 69 -1.52 11.76 -5.65
C PRO A 69 -1.48 10.97 -6.98
N ASP A 70 -0.49 10.11 -7.16
CA ASP A 70 -0.30 9.24 -8.32
C ASP A 70 -1.01 7.87 -8.19
N GLY A 71 -1.66 7.59 -7.06
CA GLY A 71 -2.44 6.36 -6.86
C GLY A 71 -2.19 5.68 -5.51
N VAL A 72 -2.63 4.43 -5.41
CA VAL A 72 -2.43 3.59 -4.22
C VAL A 72 -1.29 2.61 -4.47
N TRP A 73 -0.34 2.56 -3.55
CA TRP A 73 0.81 1.66 -3.58
C TRP A 73 0.68 0.59 -2.50
N ARG A 74 0.99 -0.66 -2.83
CA ARG A 74 1.06 -1.78 -1.89
C ARG A 74 2.52 -2.17 -1.66
N ILE A 75 2.93 -2.31 -0.40
CA ILE A 75 4.30 -2.64 0.00
C ILE A 75 4.25 -3.88 0.87
N ASN A 76 4.99 -4.92 0.48
CA ASN A 76 5.00 -6.20 1.17
C ASN A 76 6.40 -6.51 1.66
N ALA A 77 6.51 -6.91 2.92
CA ALA A 77 7.66 -7.64 3.44
C ALA A 77 7.24 -9.09 3.67
N ILE A 78 8.06 -10.04 3.24
CA ILE A 78 7.75 -11.47 3.33
C ILE A 78 8.92 -12.18 4.00
N SER A 79 8.63 -12.99 5.00
CA SER A 79 9.62 -13.80 5.73
C SER A 79 9.24 -15.26 5.70
N THR A 80 10.24 -16.13 5.51
CA THR A 80 10.08 -17.58 5.70
C THR A 80 9.94 -17.98 7.16
N SER A 81 10.19 -17.05 8.10
CA SER A 81 9.81 -17.21 9.50
C SER A 81 8.35 -16.79 9.68
N THR A 82 7.60 -17.55 10.47
CA THR A 82 6.21 -17.23 10.85
C THR A 82 6.11 -16.33 12.08
N SER A 83 7.24 -15.90 12.66
CA SER A 83 7.27 -14.93 13.77
C SER A 83 6.49 -13.66 13.40
N PRO A 84 5.66 -13.10 14.30
CA PRO A 84 5.03 -11.80 14.06
C PRO A 84 6.04 -10.65 14.12
N ASP A 85 7.19 -10.86 14.75
CA ASP A 85 8.24 -9.85 14.90
C ASP A 85 8.95 -9.62 13.57
N MET A 86 8.83 -8.38 13.08
CA MET A 86 9.56 -7.94 11.89
C MET A 86 11.06 -7.90 12.15
N PRO A 87 11.90 -8.49 11.26
CA PRO A 87 13.33 -8.30 11.31
C PRO A 87 13.72 -6.82 11.28
N VAL A 88 14.63 -6.42 12.17
CA VAL A 88 15.00 -5.01 12.36
C VAL A 88 15.58 -4.36 11.10
N ASP A 89 16.36 -5.12 10.34
CA ASP A 89 16.94 -4.73 9.06
C ASP A 89 15.85 -4.45 8.01
N VAL A 90 14.81 -5.28 7.94
CA VAL A 90 13.65 -5.05 7.06
C VAL A 90 12.88 -3.80 7.49
N ALA A 91 12.64 -3.63 8.79
CA ALA A 91 11.99 -2.43 9.31
C ALA A 91 12.77 -1.15 8.96
N LEU A 92 14.10 -1.19 9.07
CA LEU A 92 15.00 -0.11 8.68
C LEU A 92 14.91 0.19 7.17
N VAL A 93 14.95 -0.82 6.31
CA VAL A 93 14.83 -0.64 4.85
C VAL A 93 13.52 0.06 4.48
N ILE A 94 12.39 -0.33 5.08
CA ILE A 94 11.10 0.31 4.82
C ILE A 94 11.13 1.80 5.20
N ASN A 95 11.84 2.16 6.28
CA ASN A 95 11.99 3.54 6.71
C ASN A 95 12.88 4.38 5.77
N THR A 96 13.66 3.76 4.89
CA THR A 96 14.47 4.46 3.87
C THR A 96 13.71 4.71 2.57
N ILE A 97 12.49 4.20 2.42
CA ILE A 97 11.69 4.41 1.22
C ILE A 97 11.41 5.90 1.07
N THR A 98 11.79 6.46 -0.08
CA THR A 98 11.49 7.82 -0.49
C THR A 98 10.75 7.82 -1.81
N TRP A 99 9.81 8.75 -1.97
CA TRP A 99 9.04 8.89 -3.20
C TRP A 99 9.62 10.00 -4.08
N THR A 100 9.74 9.73 -5.39
CA THR A 100 10.05 10.79 -6.36
C THR A 100 8.75 11.43 -6.83
N PRO A 101 8.62 12.77 -6.81
CA PRO A 101 7.44 13.45 -7.32
C PRO A 101 7.22 13.11 -8.78
N THR A 102 6.00 12.74 -9.15
CA THR A 102 5.60 12.71 -10.55
C THR A 102 5.48 14.15 -11.03
N THR A 103 6.35 14.58 -11.95
CA THR A 103 6.18 15.87 -12.60
C THR A 103 4.96 15.76 -13.53
N THR A 104 3.77 16.04 -13.02
CA THR A 104 2.60 16.24 -13.87
C THR A 104 2.76 17.63 -14.50
N THR A 105 3.64 17.75 -15.49
CA THR A 105 3.64 18.93 -16.35
C THR A 105 2.30 18.89 -17.09
N PRO A 106 1.39 19.85 -16.92
CA PRO A 106 0.24 19.93 -17.81
C PRO A 106 0.81 20.09 -19.22
N GLN A 107 0.57 19.10 -20.11
CA GLN A 107 0.83 19.30 -21.52
C GLN A 107 0.01 20.52 -21.94
N SER A 108 0.68 21.66 -22.17
CA SER A 108 0.08 22.74 -22.93
C SER A 108 -0.23 22.17 -24.31
N SER A 109 -1.49 21.83 -24.53
CA SER A 109 -2.03 21.56 -25.85
C SER A 109 -1.89 22.85 -26.66
N THR A 110 -0.76 23.02 -27.36
CA THR A 110 -0.66 23.99 -28.43
C THR A 110 -1.66 23.56 -29.51
N PRO A 111 -2.69 24.36 -29.82
CA PRO A 111 -3.58 24.03 -30.94
C PRO A 111 -2.76 23.96 -32.23
N PRO A 112 -3.09 23.05 -33.17
CA PRO A 112 -2.38 22.95 -34.44
C PRO A 112 -2.49 24.28 -35.21
N PRO A 113 -1.46 24.68 -35.98
CA PRO A 113 -1.53 25.89 -36.79
C PRO A 113 -2.61 25.75 -37.85
N THR A 114 -3.51 26.74 -37.90
CA THR A 114 -4.51 26.87 -38.96
C THR A 114 -3.80 27.22 -40.26
N HIS A 115 -3.92 26.36 -41.28
CA HIS A 115 -3.54 26.63 -42.67
C HIS A 115 -4.77 26.90 -43.52
#